data_AF-A0A2M6Z4J0-F1
#
_entry.id   AF-A0A2M6Z4J0-F1
#
_cell.length_a   1.000
_cell.length_b   1.000
_cell.length_c   1.000
_cell.angle_alpha   90.00
_cell.angle_beta   90.00
_cell.angle_gamma   90.00
#
_symmetry.space_group_name_H-M   'P 1'
#
loop_
_entity.id
_entity.type
_entity.pdbx_description
1 polymer ?
#
loop_
_entity_poly.entity_id
_entity_poly.type
_entity_poly.pdbx_seq_one_letter_code
_entity_poly.pdbx_strand_id
1 'polypeptide(L)'
;MQLLKKIFLISCFTIAMAYLESIIVVYLREMSAINYLTSIKNSELALRLPYFALIKNPLVIVPNLKILNIEIFRQVATIIMLFSLALLVGKKLKEKLAVFLFSFGLWDIFYYIFLYLLLKWPSSLSTLDVLFLIPLPWIAPVWLPIEISVLMILIALYLFKEKKGNASTS
;
A
#
# COMPACT_ATOMS: atom_id res chain seq x y z
N MET A 1 24.46 9.12 -12.94
CA MET A 1 24.56 7.66 -12.81
C MET A 1 24.11 7.12 -11.44
N GLN A 2 24.54 7.68 -10.30
CA GLN A 2 24.22 7.14 -8.96
C GLN A 2 22.72 7.19 -8.58
N LEU A 3 21.98 8.27 -8.92
CA LEU A 3 20.55 8.38 -8.59
C LEU A 3 19.69 7.38 -9.37
N LEU A 4 19.96 7.20 -10.67
CA LEU A 4 19.23 6.25 -11.50
C LEU A 4 19.43 4.81 -10.99
N LYS A 5 20.66 4.44 -10.63
CA LYS A 5 20.97 3.15 -10.00
C LYS A 5 20.20 2.97 -8.68
N LYS A 6 20.11 4.00 -7.85
CA LYS A 6 19.32 3.96 -6.59
C LYS A 6 17.84 3.75 -6.86
N ILE A 7 17.24 4.54 -7.75
CA ILE A 7 15.82 4.44 -8.11
C ILE A 7 15.52 3.05 -8.68
N PHE A 8 16.39 2.53 -9.55
CA PHE A 8 16.26 1.19 -10.10
C PHE A 8 16.28 0.10 -9.01
N LEU A 9 17.24 0.15 -8.08
CA LEU A 9 17.32 -0.83 -6.98
C LEU A 9 16.14 -0.75 -6.03
N ILE A 10 15.71 0.48 -5.66
CA ILE A 10 14.50 0.69 -4.86
C ILE A 10 13.30 0.07 -5.59
N SER A 11 13.16 0.35 -6.89
CA SER A 11 12.05 -0.16 -7.69
C SER A 11 12.04 -1.69 -7.72
N CYS A 12 13.19 -2.32 -7.95
CA CYS A 12 13.30 -3.79 -7.95
C CYS A 12 12.88 -4.39 -6.60
N PHE A 13 13.38 -3.84 -5.50
CA PHE A 13 13.02 -4.30 -4.15
C PHE A 13 11.52 -4.15 -3.88
N THR A 14 10.99 -2.96 -4.15
CA THR A 14 9.60 -2.60 -3.88
C THR A 14 8.63 -3.42 -4.71
N ILE A 15 8.92 -3.64 -5.99
CA ILE A 15 8.08 -4.46 -6.88
C ILE A 15 8.11 -5.92 -6.43
N ALA A 16 9.28 -6.47 -6.09
CA ALA A 16 9.37 -7.84 -5.59
C ALA A 16 8.60 -8.01 -4.26
N MET A 17 8.68 -7.03 -3.38
CA MET A 17 7.94 -7.01 -2.12
C MET A 17 6.42 -6.91 -2.36
N ALA A 18 5.97 -6.09 -3.30
CA ALA A 18 4.56 -6.02 -3.70
C ALA A 18 4.03 -7.37 -4.19
N TYR A 19 4.82 -8.10 -4.98
CA TYR A 19 4.46 -9.44 -5.44
C TYR A 19 4.27 -10.43 -4.28
N LEU A 20 5.15 -10.39 -3.28
CA LEU A 20 5.03 -11.22 -2.08
C LEU A 20 3.72 -10.95 -1.34
N GLU A 21 3.37 -9.67 -1.15
CA GLU A 21 2.12 -9.27 -0.50
C GLU A 21 0.89 -9.73 -1.29
N SER A 22 0.92 -9.60 -2.62
CA SER A 22 -0.16 -10.09 -3.48
C SER A 22 -0.35 -11.60 -3.37
N ILE A 23 0.73 -12.39 -3.29
CA ILE A 23 0.66 -13.85 -3.09
C ILE A 23 -0.01 -14.17 -1.75
N ILE A 24 0.34 -13.47 -0.68
CA ILE A 24 -0.26 -13.72 0.64
C ILE A 24 -1.77 -13.46 0.56
N VAL A 25 -2.19 -12.38 -0.09
CA VAL A 25 -3.61 -12.06 -0.27
C VAL A 25 -4.34 -13.11 -1.13
N VAL A 26 -3.68 -13.68 -2.15
CA VAL A 26 -4.23 -14.83 -2.89
C VAL A 26 -4.53 -15.98 -1.93
N TYR A 27 -3.57 -16.38 -1.09
CA TYR A 27 -3.78 -17.47 -0.13
C TYR A 27 -4.89 -17.17 0.87
N LEU A 28 -5.00 -15.95 1.37
CA LEU A 28 -6.08 -15.58 2.29
C LEU A 28 -7.47 -15.68 1.66
N ARG A 29 -7.58 -15.30 0.38
CA ARG A 29 -8.83 -15.41 -0.38
C ARG A 29 -9.21 -16.87 -0.61
N GLU A 30 -8.25 -17.70 -0.99
CA GLU A 30 -8.45 -19.15 -1.18
C GLU A 30 -8.83 -19.86 0.13
N MET A 31 -8.22 -19.47 1.25
CA MET A 31 -8.55 -20.01 2.58
C MET A 31 -9.92 -19.55 3.10
N SER A 32 -10.69 -18.78 2.30
CA SER A 32 -11.99 -18.20 2.68
C SER A 32 -11.95 -17.41 3.99
N ALA A 33 -10.76 -16.92 4.37
CA ALA A 33 -10.56 -16.21 5.63
C ALA A 33 -11.07 -14.76 5.58
N ILE A 34 -11.46 -14.29 4.40
CA ILE A 34 -11.97 -12.94 4.16
C ILE A 34 -13.42 -13.08 3.70
N ASN A 35 -14.36 -12.62 4.52
CA ASN A 35 -15.74 -12.46 4.07
C ASN A 35 -15.80 -11.23 3.17
N TYR A 36 -16.26 -11.44 1.92
CA TYR A 36 -16.46 -10.33 1.00
C TYR A 36 -17.47 -9.33 1.58
N LEU A 37 -17.21 -8.05 1.27
CA LEU A 37 -17.88 -6.81 1.73
C LEU A 37 -19.42 -6.77 1.60
N THR A 38 -20.05 -7.85 1.12
CA THR A 38 -21.48 -7.96 0.81
C THR A 38 -22.40 -7.89 2.03
N SER A 39 -21.87 -7.96 3.26
CA SER A 39 -22.67 -7.91 4.50
C SER A 39 -22.23 -6.81 5.50
N ILE A 40 -21.69 -5.68 5.03
CA ILE A 40 -21.42 -4.55 5.94
C ILE A 40 -22.74 -3.82 6.22
N LYS A 41 -23.26 -4.01 7.43
CA LYS A 41 -24.41 -3.25 7.92
C LYS A 41 -23.99 -1.82 8.27
N ASN A 42 -24.89 -0.85 8.09
CA ASN A 42 -24.62 0.57 8.41
C ASN A 42 -24.18 0.79 9.88
N SER A 43 -24.58 -0.10 10.80
CA SER A 43 -24.22 -0.05 12.22
C SER A 43 -22.73 -0.30 12.51
N GLU A 44 -22.04 -0.97 11.60
CA GLU A 44 -20.62 -1.34 11.74
C GLU A 44 -19.67 -0.25 11.25
N LEU A 45 -20.19 0.83 10.62
CA LEU A 45 -19.34 1.93 10.15
C LEU A 45 -18.97 2.86 11.30
N ALA A 46 -17.68 3.13 11.43
CA ALA A 46 -17.11 4.15 12.30
C ALA A 46 -17.24 5.54 11.67
N LEU A 47 -17.00 5.61 10.36
CA LEU A 47 -17.08 6.84 9.56
C LEU A 47 -17.50 6.48 8.13
N ARG A 48 -18.29 7.35 7.50
CA ARG A 48 -18.64 7.26 6.09
C ARG A 48 -18.46 8.61 5.42
N LEU A 49 -17.59 8.64 4.41
CA LEU A 49 -17.35 9.76 3.51
C LEU A 49 -17.72 9.33 2.07
N PRO A 50 -17.80 10.27 1.11
CA PRO A 50 -17.91 9.91 -0.29
C PRO A 50 -16.73 9.00 -0.69
N TYR A 51 -17.03 7.79 -1.18
CA TYR A 51 -16.06 6.79 -1.65
C TYR A 51 -15.07 6.26 -0.60
N PHE A 52 -15.26 6.56 0.68
CA PHE A 52 -14.38 6.08 1.75
C PHE A 52 -15.17 5.75 3.02
N ALA A 53 -14.87 4.62 3.65
CA ALA A 53 -15.50 4.20 4.89
C ALA A 53 -14.49 3.58 5.86
N LEU A 54 -14.72 3.79 7.16
CA LEU A 54 -14.03 3.09 8.23
C LEU A 54 -15.00 2.13 8.91
N ILE A 55 -14.56 0.90 9.18
CA ILE A 55 -15.32 -0.08 9.97
C ILE A 55 -14.86 -0.06 11.42
N LYS A 56 -15.79 -0.21 12.36
CA LYS A 56 -15.49 -0.33 13.80
C LYS A 56 -14.87 -1.68 14.14
N ASN A 57 -15.47 -2.76 13.66
CA ASN A 57 -15.09 -4.13 14.00
C ASN A 57 -14.39 -4.85 12.82
N PRO A 58 -13.06 -5.08 12.87
CA PRO A 58 -12.34 -5.79 11.82
C PRO A 58 -12.75 -7.26 11.64
N LEU A 59 -13.39 -7.86 12.64
CA LEU A 59 -13.90 -9.24 12.56
C LEU A 59 -15.03 -9.41 11.53
N VAL A 60 -15.66 -8.32 11.11
CA VAL A 60 -16.66 -8.36 10.03
C VAL A 60 -16.01 -8.73 8.70
N ILE A 61 -14.75 -8.33 8.49
CA ILE A 61 -13.97 -8.64 7.28
C ILE A 61 -13.26 -9.97 7.44
N VAL A 62 -12.56 -10.15 8.57
CA VAL A 62 -11.78 -11.37 8.87
C VAL A 62 -12.41 -12.05 10.08
N PRO A 63 -13.37 -12.97 9.91
CA PRO A 63 -14.15 -13.56 11.01
C PRO A 63 -13.35 -14.51 11.92
N ASN A 64 -12.03 -14.60 11.73
CA ASN A 64 -11.13 -15.42 12.54
C ASN A 64 -10.09 -14.53 13.23
N LEU A 65 -10.15 -14.45 14.57
CA LEU A 65 -9.23 -13.66 15.39
C LEU A 65 -7.75 -13.99 15.15
N LYS A 66 -7.41 -15.27 14.96
CA LYS A 66 -6.02 -15.69 14.74
C LYS A 66 -5.51 -15.14 13.41
N ILE A 67 -6.31 -15.29 12.35
CA ILE A 67 -5.95 -14.80 11.00
C ILE A 67 -5.93 -13.27 10.99
N LEU A 68 -6.89 -12.62 11.65
CA LEU A 68 -6.92 -11.16 11.77
C LEU A 68 -5.63 -10.61 12.39
N ASN A 69 -5.15 -11.21 13.48
CA ASN A 69 -3.91 -10.79 14.11
C ASN A 69 -2.71 -10.98 13.18
N ILE A 70 -2.63 -12.12 12.47
CA ILE A 70 -1.58 -12.36 11.48
C ILE A 70 -1.60 -11.27 10.40
N GLU A 71 -2.78 -10.89 9.90
CA GLU A 71 -2.92 -9.84 8.90
C GLU A 71 -2.54 -8.45 9.40
N ILE A 72 -2.91 -8.12 10.64
CA ILE A 72 -2.48 -6.87 11.28
C ILE A 72 -0.95 -6.83 11.36
N PHE A 73 -0.32 -7.89 11.86
CA PHE A 73 1.14 -7.95 11.99
C PHE A 73 1.84 -7.94 10.64
N ARG A 74 1.27 -8.58 9.61
CA ARG A 74 1.78 -8.50 8.24
C ARG A 74 1.76 -7.06 7.73
N GLN A 75 0.65 -6.34 7.84
CA GLN A 75 0.55 -4.95 7.40
C GLN A 75 1.51 -4.03 8.17
N VAL A 76 1.67 -4.24 9.47
CA VAL A 76 2.67 -3.53 10.28
C VAL A 76 4.08 -3.82 9.76
N ALA A 77 4.40 -5.08 9.45
CA ALA A 77 5.70 -5.46 8.89
C ALA A 77 5.96 -4.79 7.53
N THR A 78 4.96 -4.72 6.64
CA THR A 78 5.03 -4.02 5.36
C THR A 78 5.42 -2.54 5.55
N ILE A 79 4.76 -1.85 6.48
CA ILE A 79 5.04 -0.43 6.79
C ILE A 79 6.45 -0.28 7.38
N ILE A 80 6.85 -1.16 8.31
CA ILE A 80 8.19 -1.16 8.89
C ILE A 80 9.24 -1.35 7.79
N MET A 81 9.06 -2.30 6.87
CA MET A 81 9.99 -2.54 5.76
C MET A 81 10.15 -1.30 4.88
N LEU A 82 9.06 -0.65 4.47
CA LEU A 82 9.09 0.58 3.66
C LEU A 82 9.76 1.74 4.41
N PHE A 83 9.46 1.88 5.70
CA PHE A 83 10.07 2.91 6.55
C PHE A 83 11.56 2.66 6.75
N SER A 84 11.97 1.43 7.05
CA SER A 84 13.37 1.03 7.19
C SER A 84 14.15 1.25 5.89
N LEU A 85 13.58 0.90 4.73
CA LEU A 85 14.18 1.19 3.42
C LEU A 85 14.43 2.69 3.23
N ALA A 86 13.45 3.52 3.58
CA ALA A 86 13.58 4.97 3.51
C ALA A 86 14.71 5.49 4.41
N LEU A 87 14.82 4.98 5.65
CA LEU A 87 15.89 5.34 6.58
C LEU A 87 17.28 4.91 6.10
N LEU A 88 17.39 3.73 5.51
CA LEU A 88 18.66 3.16 5.02
C LEU A 88 19.18 3.90 3.77
N VAL A 89 18.29 4.29 2.86
CA VAL A 89 18.71 4.88 1.57
C VAL A 89 18.84 6.42 1.66
N GLY A 90 17.96 7.08 2.41
CA GLY A 90 17.90 8.53 2.49
C GLY A 90 18.88 9.11 3.51
N LYS A 91 19.68 10.10 3.11
CA LYS A 91 20.63 10.76 4.03
C LYS A 91 19.97 11.87 4.86
N LYS A 92 19.13 12.69 4.22
CA LYS A 92 18.40 13.82 4.82
C LYS A 92 16.92 13.49 4.97
N LEU A 93 16.19 14.22 5.82
CA LEU A 93 14.75 14.00 6.03
C LEU A 93 13.95 14.05 4.71
N LYS A 94 14.20 15.05 3.85
CA LYS A 94 13.58 15.14 2.51
C LYS A 94 13.85 13.92 1.63
N GLU A 95 15.07 13.36 1.71
CA GLU A 95 15.43 12.17 0.92
C GLU A 95 14.77 10.91 1.47
N LYS A 96 14.72 10.76 2.80
CA LYS A 96 14.02 9.67 3.47
C LYS A 96 12.54 9.70 3.09
N LEU A 97 11.92 10.88 3.17
CA LEU A 97 10.53 11.08 2.75
C LEU A 97 10.34 10.75 1.26
N ALA A 98 11.21 11.21 0.37
CA ALA A 98 11.13 10.90 -1.05
C ALA A 98 11.22 9.38 -1.32
N VAL A 99 12.16 8.68 -0.67
CA VAL A 99 12.28 7.22 -0.80
C VAL A 99 11.04 6.52 -0.25
N PHE A 100 10.52 6.93 0.90
CA PHE A 100 9.30 6.37 1.48
C PHE A 100 8.11 6.54 0.53
N LEU A 101 7.84 7.76 0.06
CA LEU A 101 6.73 8.07 -0.83
C LEU A 101 6.84 7.30 -2.17
N PHE A 102 8.04 7.27 -2.75
CA PHE A 102 8.29 6.54 -3.99
C PHE A 102 8.03 5.04 -3.80
N SER A 103 8.59 4.46 -2.73
CA SER A 103 8.48 3.01 -2.48
C SER A 103 7.05 2.62 -2.12
N PHE A 104 6.34 3.42 -1.31
CA PHE A 104 4.96 3.15 -0.93
C PHE A 104 4.03 3.20 -2.15
N GLY A 105 4.10 4.27 -2.95
CA GLY A 105 3.25 4.39 -4.13
C GLY A 105 3.53 3.32 -5.19
N LEU A 106 4.81 2.96 -5.38
CA LEU A 106 5.17 1.91 -6.32
C LEU A 106 4.71 0.52 -5.81
N TRP A 107 4.85 0.25 -4.52
CA TRP A 107 4.38 -0.98 -3.90
C TRP A 107 2.88 -1.17 -4.10
N ASP A 108 2.09 -0.14 -3.79
CA ASP A 108 0.63 -0.18 -3.83
C ASP A 108 0.10 -0.38 -5.26
N ILE A 109 0.66 0.32 -6.25
CA ILE A 109 0.29 0.13 -7.67
C ILE A 109 0.62 -1.29 -8.13
N PHE A 110 1.84 -1.78 -7.85
CA PHE A 110 2.24 -3.11 -8.29
C PHE A 110 1.48 -4.22 -7.55
N TYR A 111 1.08 -3.99 -6.30
CA TYR A 111 0.21 -4.89 -5.56
C TYR A 111 -1.09 -5.16 -6.32
N TYR A 112 -1.77 -4.11 -6.83
CA TYR A 112 -2.96 -4.29 -7.66
C TYR A 112 -2.68 -4.90 -9.03
N ILE A 113 -1.55 -4.56 -9.67
CA ILE A 113 -1.14 -5.20 -10.93
C ILE A 113 -1.00 -6.71 -10.74
N PHE A 114 -0.29 -7.15 -9.70
CA PHE A 114 -0.09 -8.57 -9.44
C PHE A 114 -1.37 -9.27 -9.02
N LEU A 115 -2.22 -8.66 -8.20
CA LEU A 115 -3.55 -9.21 -7.93
C LEU A 115 -4.37 -9.40 -9.20
N TYR A 116 -4.31 -8.46 -10.13
CA TYR A 116 -5.01 -8.58 -11.40
C TYR A 116 -4.44 -9.71 -12.25
N LEU A 117 -3.12 -9.87 -12.28
CA LEU A 117 -2.47 -10.95 -13.01
C LEU A 117 -2.81 -12.33 -12.42
N LEU A 118 -2.84 -12.46 -11.09
CA LEU A 118 -3.04 -13.72 -10.38
C LEU A 118 -4.52 -14.12 -10.27
N LEU A 119 -5.41 -13.16 -10.02
CA LEU A 119 -6.82 -13.41 -9.68
C LEU A 119 -7.82 -12.81 -10.68
N LYS A 120 -7.36 -12.04 -11.67
CA LYS A 120 -8.24 -11.18 -12.50
C LYS A 120 -9.09 -10.21 -11.67
N TRP A 121 -8.58 -9.84 -10.49
CA TRP A 121 -9.20 -8.90 -9.57
C TRP A 121 -8.26 -7.70 -9.36
N PRO A 122 -8.75 -6.45 -9.33
CA PRO A 122 -10.16 -6.07 -9.34
C PRO A 122 -10.79 -6.14 -10.74
N SER A 123 -12.09 -6.42 -10.79
CA SER A 123 -12.87 -6.44 -12.03
C SER A 123 -13.04 -5.06 -12.66
N SER A 124 -12.96 -3.99 -11.86
CA SER A 124 -13.00 -2.60 -12.29
C SER A 124 -12.24 -1.73 -11.27
N LEU A 125 -11.80 -0.54 -11.67
CA LEU A 125 -11.20 0.40 -10.72
C LEU A 125 -12.18 0.88 -9.64
N SER A 126 -13.49 0.74 -9.87
CA SER A 126 -14.56 1.08 -8.91
C SER A 126 -14.88 -0.05 -7.93
N THR A 127 -14.24 -1.22 -8.07
CA THR A 127 -14.42 -2.34 -7.15
C THR A 127 -13.93 -1.92 -5.76
N LEU A 128 -14.73 -2.19 -4.73
CA LEU A 128 -14.34 -1.90 -3.35
C LEU A 128 -13.25 -2.85 -2.88
N ASP A 129 -12.29 -2.32 -2.14
CA ASP A 129 -11.24 -3.07 -1.48
C ASP A 129 -11.11 -2.68 0.00
N VAL A 130 -10.48 -3.56 0.77
CA VAL A 130 -10.01 -3.29 2.13
C VAL A 130 -8.55 -2.90 2.04
N LEU A 131 -8.28 -1.59 2.08
CA LEU A 131 -6.94 -1.04 1.85
C LEU A 131 -5.96 -1.40 2.98
N PHE A 132 -6.40 -1.19 4.22
CA PHE A 132 -5.64 -1.47 5.43
C PHE A 132 -6.61 -1.87 6.54
N LEU A 133 -6.14 -2.66 7.50
CA LEU A 133 -6.86 -3.06 8.72
C LEU A 133 -6.48 -2.20 9.94
N ILE A 134 -5.34 -1.50 9.87
CA ILE A 134 -4.79 -0.66 10.93
C ILE A 134 -4.96 0.83 10.61
N PRO A 135 -5.30 1.69 11.60
CA PRO A 135 -5.72 1.37 12.97
C PRO A 135 -7.15 0.80 13.06
N LEU A 136 -7.95 1.03 12.02
CA LEU A 136 -9.25 0.42 11.76
C LEU A 136 -9.26 -0.04 10.30
N PRO A 137 -10.22 -0.85 9.83
CA PRO A 137 -10.33 -1.19 8.42
C PRO A 137 -10.80 -0.05 7.52
N TRP A 138 -10.07 0.17 6.43
CA TRP A 138 -10.30 1.24 5.44
C TRP A 138 -10.90 0.59 4.21
N ILE A 139 -12.10 1.01 3.84
CA ILE A 139 -12.74 0.57 2.60
C ILE A 139 -12.84 1.72 1.63
N ALA A 140 -12.34 1.49 0.42
CA ALA A 140 -12.50 2.41 -0.69
C ALA A 140 -12.52 1.65 -2.02
N PRO A 141 -13.01 2.27 -3.10
CA PRO A 141 -12.75 1.80 -4.45
C PRO A 141 -11.25 1.79 -4.78
N VAL A 142 -10.80 0.83 -5.58
CA VAL A 142 -9.38 0.68 -5.95
C VAL A 142 -8.78 1.90 -6.67
N TRP A 143 -9.57 2.71 -7.37
CA TRP A 143 -9.04 3.93 -7.98
C TRP A 143 -8.45 4.92 -6.96
N LEU A 144 -9.01 4.98 -5.75
CA LEU A 144 -8.59 5.93 -4.72
C LEU A 144 -7.14 5.71 -4.23
N PRO A 145 -6.74 4.51 -3.77
CA PRO A 145 -5.34 4.26 -3.39
C PRO A 145 -4.38 4.41 -4.58
N ILE A 146 -4.78 3.99 -5.80
CA ILE A 146 -3.96 4.15 -7.00
C ILE A 146 -3.69 5.64 -7.28
N GLU A 147 -4.70 6.50 -7.18
CA GLU A 147 -4.54 7.94 -7.38
C GLU A 147 -3.58 8.55 -6.36
N ILE A 148 -3.77 8.21 -5.08
CA ILE A 148 -2.87 8.64 -3.99
C ILE A 148 -1.43 8.17 -4.28
N SER A 149 -1.26 6.93 -4.71
CA SER A 149 0.04 6.33 -5.03
C SER A 149 0.73 7.02 -6.20
N VAL A 150 0.00 7.40 -7.25
CA VAL A 150 0.53 8.21 -8.35
C VAL A 150 1.01 9.58 -7.83
N LEU A 151 0.21 10.26 -7.00
CA LEU A 151 0.60 11.54 -6.40
C LEU A 151 1.87 11.42 -5.54
N MET A 152 1.96 10.36 -4.72
CA MET A 152 3.15 10.09 -3.90
C MET A 152 4.41 9.91 -4.75
N ILE A 153 4.31 9.17 -5.86
CA ILE A 153 5.43 9.00 -6.80
C ILE A 153 5.84 10.35 -7.42
N LEU A 154 4.88 11.16 -7.87
CA LEU A 154 5.16 12.47 -8.46
C LEU A 154 5.88 13.40 -7.47
N ILE A 155 5.40 13.46 -6.22
CA ILE A 155 6.03 14.24 -5.14
C ILE A 155 7.45 13.72 -4.87
N ALA A 156 7.64 12.41 -4.80
CA ALA A 156 8.96 11.82 -4.59
C ALA A 156 9.96 12.17 -5.70
N LEU A 157 9.52 12.09 -6.97
CA LEU A 157 10.33 12.47 -8.13
C LEU A 157 10.71 13.95 -8.10
N TYR A 158 9.79 14.82 -7.67
CA TYR A 158 10.08 16.24 -7.46
C TYR A 158 11.16 16.45 -6.39
N LEU A 159 11.03 15.80 -5.23
CA LEU A 159 12.01 15.88 -4.15
C LEU A 159 13.40 15.32 -4.55
N PHE A 160 13.45 14.28 -5.39
CA PHE A 160 14.71 13.78 -5.93
C PHE A 160 15.39 14.77 -6.90
N LYS A 161 14.62 15.57 -7.65
CA LYS A 161 15.15 16.61 -8.55
C LYS A 161 15.70 17.82 -7.79
N GLU A 162 15.02 18.28 -6.74
CA GLU A 162 15.47 19.42 -5.91
C GLU A 162 16.90 19.20 -5.38
N LYS A 163 17.22 17.96 -4.99
CA LYS A 163 18.57 17.57 -4.56
C LYS A 163 19.64 17.80 -5.63
N LYS A 164 19.32 17.57 -6.91
CA LYS A 164 20.27 17.74 -8.01
C LYS A 164 20.64 19.22 -8.19
N GLY A 165 19.68 20.13 -8.02
CA GLY A 165 19.89 21.57 -8.14
C GLY A 165 20.76 22.15 -7.02
N ASN A 166 20.55 21.70 -5.78
CA ASN A 166 21.33 22.17 -4.62
C ASN A 166 22.75 21.58 -4.52
N ALA A 167 23.07 20.54 -5.29
CA ALA A 167 24.41 19.95 -5.35
C ALA A 167 25.27 20.53 -6.49
N SER A 168 24.69 21.32 -7.40
CA SER A 168 25.40 22.02 -8.48
C SER A 168 25.73 23.48 -8.16
N THR A 169 25.29 23.98 -7.00
CA THR A 169 25.46 25.37 -6.55
C THR A 169 26.31 25.50 -5.27
N SER A 170 26.99 24.42 -4.88
CA SER A 170 27.94 24.35 -3.76
C SER A 170 29.26 23.78 -4.23
#